data_AF-A0AAD6CM98-F1
#
_entry.id   AF-A0AAD6CM98-F1
#
_cell.length_a   1.000
_cell.length_b   1.000
_cell.length_c   1.000
_cell.angle_alpha   90.00
_cell.angle_beta   90.00
_cell.angle_gamma   90.00
#
_symmetry.space_group_name_H-M   'P 1'
#
loop_
_entity.id
_entity.type
_entity.pdbx_description
1 polymer ?
#
loop_
_entity_poly.entity_id
_entity_poly.type
_entity_poly.pdbx_seq_one_letter_code
_entity_poly.pdbx_strand_id
1 'polypeptide(L)'
;MEHLPETSEVLFPVGTLYPYDFVGDCPDPVRICSDEDLFIGHGPNCNYRVSSVGISHKHVRIFTILPASSSRSEIPALVYAQDISQHGTLHNGCSMKPNNGVCLLSNGDVLTLAPDVHVQYEPENYDREDLISSYQEREMATFSEEYVITDRVLGAGGFGRVHMATHKSTRRQVACKMVDLQALRVACTAAVEAAIRREAPERFNSPGAPSKASMDSPSTVAIRRERFESRIQAKLAVHTQELRILAGLNHPNILYLERAFRSDVSFYIFTELFIGGDLTSLIQEKGRLEETHAASIIHQMLLALDYLHGQGIVHRDIKPANILMTGHEDGARVVLTDFGISRRVGQERMTTPVGTRPFCAPELRRSNTQGYSKAVDLWALGCVCSWLLLARIPFSDPYVDLSPQMAILEEDLNEAEVSMAAKDFLLRLLHRREADRMGVSAALRHCWIKTHAEARAEASWHSLAEERSSSRSGAVITDITDM
;
A
#
# COMPACT_ATOMS: atom_id res chain seq x y z
N MET A 1 -6.28 3.94 -30.50
CA MET A 1 -6.92 5.25 -30.20
C MET A 1 -8.14 5.01 -29.34
N GLU A 2 -7.93 4.82 -28.03
CA GLU A 2 -8.93 5.17 -27.03
C GLU A 2 -8.27 6.28 -26.23
N HIS A 3 -8.68 7.52 -26.50
CA HIS A 3 -8.31 8.65 -25.67
C HIS A 3 -9.02 8.45 -24.33
N LEU A 4 -8.25 8.32 -23.25
CA LEU A 4 -8.78 8.44 -21.89
C LEU A 4 -9.50 9.79 -21.78
N PRO A 5 -10.70 9.85 -21.19
CA PRO A 5 -11.43 11.09 -21.06
C PRO A 5 -10.65 12.04 -20.15
N GLU A 6 -10.38 13.25 -20.63
CA GLU A 6 -10.04 14.39 -19.77
C GLU A 6 -11.23 14.64 -18.85
N THR A 7 -11.19 14.07 -17.66
CA THR A 7 -12.10 14.46 -16.58
C THR A 7 -11.65 15.81 -16.09
N SER A 8 -12.38 16.88 -16.41
CA SER A 8 -12.27 18.11 -15.65
C SER A 8 -12.71 17.80 -14.22
N GLU A 9 -11.76 17.62 -13.30
CA GLU A 9 -12.05 17.37 -11.90
C GLU A 9 -12.77 18.60 -11.35
N VAL A 10 -14.04 18.41 -10.99
CA VAL A 10 -14.84 19.46 -10.35
C VAL A 10 -14.28 19.61 -8.94
N LEU A 11 -13.70 20.76 -8.61
CA LEU A 11 -13.29 21.10 -7.25
C LEU A 11 -14.48 20.93 -6.29
N PHE A 12 -14.33 20.10 -5.26
CA PHE A 12 -15.36 19.91 -4.22
C PHE A 12 -14.76 20.11 -2.82
N PRO A 13 -15.56 20.60 -1.85
CA PRO A 13 -15.09 20.79 -0.48
C PRO A 13 -14.82 19.44 0.19
N VAL A 14 -13.69 19.35 0.89
CA VAL A 14 -13.25 18.14 1.62
C VAL A 14 -13.11 18.36 3.13
N GLY A 15 -13.12 19.61 3.58
CA GLY A 15 -13.08 19.98 4.99
C GLY A 15 -12.97 21.48 5.20
N THR A 16 -12.89 21.89 6.46
CA THR A 16 -12.80 23.29 6.88
C THR A 16 -11.79 23.42 8.01
N LEU A 17 -10.98 24.47 7.95
CA LEU A 17 -10.15 24.92 9.07
C LEU A 17 -10.90 26.03 9.82
N TYR A 18 -11.17 25.76 11.10
CA TYR A 18 -11.75 26.70 12.03
C TYR A 18 -10.65 27.36 12.86
N PRO A 19 -10.76 28.66 13.14
CA PRO A 19 -9.96 29.28 14.18
C PRO A 19 -10.24 28.59 15.52
N TYR A 20 -9.19 28.29 16.28
CA TYR A 20 -9.30 27.61 17.57
C TYR A 20 -8.60 28.43 18.66
N ASP A 21 -9.25 28.61 19.80
CA ASP A 21 -8.71 29.27 20.99
C ASP A 21 -8.01 30.64 20.73
N PHE A 22 -8.58 31.46 19.85
CA PHE A 22 -8.04 32.79 19.53
C PHE A 22 -8.34 33.81 20.63
N VAL A 23 -7.34 34.64 20.94
CA VAL A 23 -7.49 35.81 21.82
C VAL A 23 -7.51 37.08 20.97
N GLY A 24 -8.70 37.59 20.63
CA GLY A 24 -8.88 38.84 19.85
C GLY A 24 -9.79 38.69 18.64
N ASP A 25 -9.50 39.43 17.56
CA ASP A 25 -10.24 39.32 16.28
C ASP A 25 -9.99 37.94 15.66
N CYS A 26 -11.07 37.17 15.57
CA CYS A 26 -11.06 35.81 15.08
C CYS A 26 -11.20 35.81 13.55
N PRO A 27 -10.24 35.24 12.79
CA PRO A 27 -10.36 35.11 11.34
C PRO A 27 -11.55 34.23 10.92
N ASP A 28 -12.08 34.38 9.71
CA ASP A 28 -13.16 33.50 9.23
C ASP A 28 -12.64 32.06 8.99
N PRO A 29 -13.47 31.02 9.16
CA PRO A 29 -13.11 29.66 8.77
C PRO A 29 -12.77 29.56 7.27
N VAL A 30 -11.79 28.74 6.92
CA VAL A 30 -11.41 28.52 5.51
C VAL A 30 -11.72 27.10 5.07
N ARG A 31 -12.44 27.00 3.96
CA ARG A 31 -12.74 25.71 3.32
C ARG A 31 -11.52 25.19 2.57
N ILE A 32 -11.35 23.87 2.63
CA ILE A 32 -10.37 23.11 1.88
C ILE A 32 -11.13 22.44 0.72
N CYS A 33 -10.66 22.68 -0.50
CA CYS A 33 -11.18 22.04 -1.71
C CYS A 33 -10.23 20.94 -2.19
N SER A 34 -10.77 19.95 -2.90
CA SER A 34 -9.97 18.92 -3.58
C SER A 34 -9.00 19.56 -4.57
N ASP A 35 -7.80 19.00 -4.68
CA ASP A 35 -6.76 19.34 -5.68
C ASP A 35 -6.26 20.81 -5.68
N GLU A 36 -6.59 21.57 -4.63
CA GLU A 36 -6.03 22.90 -4.40
C GLU A 36 -5.21 22.94 -3.12
N ASP A 37 -3.97 23.40 -3.25
CA ASP A 37 -3.15 23.74 -2.10
C ASP A 37 -3.70 24.98 -1.39
N LEU A 38 -3.90 24.86 -0.09
CA LEU A 38 -4.18 25.98 0.79
C LEU A 38 -2.90 26.34 1.56
N PHE A 39 -2.45 27.58 1.42
CA PHE A 39 -1.31 28.10 2.17
C PHE A 39 -1.75 28.99 3.33
N ILE A 40 -1.20 28.73 4.50
CA ILE A 40 -1.35 29.53 5.72
C ILE A 40 -0.05 30.29 6.00
N GLY A 41 -0.12 31.59 6.27
CA GLY A 41 1.06 32.40 6.60
C GLY A 41 0.77 33.89 6.59
N HIS A 42 1.81 34.72 6.74
CA HIS A 42 1.64 36.18 6.71
C HIS A 42 1.85 36.80 5.31
N GLY A 43 2.24 35.99 4.32
CA GLY A 43 2.54 36.46 2.96
C GLY A 43 1.28 36.73 2.12
N PRO A 44 1.39 37.55 1.05
CA PRO A 44 0.26 37.89 0.19
C PRO A 44 -0.28 36.71 -0.64
N ASN A 45 0.53 35.67 -0.86
CA ASN A 45 0.11 34.49 -1.63
C ASN A 45 -0.47 33.37 -0.74
N CYS A 46 -0.78 33.66 0.52
CA CYS A 46 -1.47 32.71 1.41
C CYS A 46 -2.99 32.89 1.30
N ASN A 47 -3.69 31.76 1.22
CA ASN A 47 -5.16 31.68 1.23
C ASN A 47 -5.70 32.07 2.60
N TYR A 48 -5.02 31.64 3.67
CA TYR A 48 -5.35 32.01 5.04
C TYR A 48 -4.24 32.86 5.64
N ARG A 49 -4.51 34.16 5.77
CA ARG A 49 -3.53 35.12 6.24
C ARG A 49 -3.63 35.34 7.74
N VAL A 50 -2.54 35.10 8.44
CA VAL A 50 -2.44 35.33 9.88
C VAL A 50 -1.25 36.23 10.18
N SER A 51 -1.49 37.26 10.98
CA SER A 51 -0.48 38.25 11.38
C SER A 51 -0.16 38.07 12.86
N SER A 52 0.79 37.17 13.18
CA SER A 52 1.35 37.02 14.52
C SER A 52 2.88 36.87 14.45
N VAL A 53 3.55 37.19 15.56
CA VAL A 53 4.99 37.05 15.72
C VAL A 53 5.37 35.58 15.69
N GLY A 54 6.30 35.19 14.81
CA GLY A 54 6.74 33.80 14.64
C GLY A 54 6.09 33.08 13.46
N ILE A 55 5.00 33.61 12.90
CA ILE A 55 4.43 33.12 11.64
C ILE A 55 5.40 33.41 10.48
N SER A 56 5.49 32.50 9.51
CA SER A 56 6.38 32.61 8.35
C SER A 56 5.60 33.09 7.11
N HIS A 57 6.31 33.56 6.08
CA HIS A 57 5.67 34.10 4.87
C HIS A 57 4.72 33.09 4.22
N LYS A 58 5.18 31.84 4.11
CA LYS A 58 4.34 30.65 4.01
C LYS A 58 4.74 29.76 5.19
N HIS A 59 3.79 29.38 6.03
CA HIS A 59 4.05 28.69 7.29
C HIS A 59 3.59 27.22 7.21
N VAL A 60 2.34 27.00 6.79
CA VAL A 60 1.80 25.65 6.55
C VAL A 60 1.19 25.58 5.15
N ARG A 61 1.39 24.45 4.50
CA ARG A 61 0.69 24.04 3.28
C ARG A 61 -0.30 22.93 3.64
N ILE A 62 -1.57 23.12 3.31
CA ILE A 62 -2.59 22.09 3.37
C ILE A 62 -2.81 21.60 1.94
N PHE A 63 -2.76 20.29 1.74
CA PHE A 63 -2.94 19.69 0.43
C PHE A 63 -3.75 18.40 0.55
N THR A 64 -4.39 17.99 -0.54
CA THR A 64 -5.28 16.82 -0.57
C THR A 64 -4.73 15.74 -1.47
N ILE A 65 -4.94 14.48 -1.08
CA ILE A 65 -4.73 13.33 -1.98
C ILE A 65 -6.06 12.62 -2.15
N LEU A 66 -6.49 12.49 -3.40
CA LEU A 66 -7.67 11.72 -3.78
C LEU A 66 -7.27 10.27 -4.08
N PRO A 67 -7.84 9.27 -3.39
CA PRO A 67 -7.58 7.87 -3.70
C PRO A 67 -8.07 7.50 -5.11
N ALA A 68 -7.20 6.88 -5.92
CA ALA A 68 -7.47 6.50 -7.31
C ALA A 68 -8.70 5.58 -7.53
N SER A 69 -9.20 4.91 -6.48
CA SER A 69 -10.24 3.88 -6.59
C SER A 69 -11.66 4.39 -6.36
N SER A 70 -11.90 5.69 -6.16
CA SER A 70 -13.24 6.16 -5.80
C SER A 70 -14.12 6.45 -7.02
N SER A 71 -14.87 5.45 -7.48
CA SER A 71 -16.25 5.74 -7.87
C SER A 71 -16.98 6.24 -6.62
N ARG A 72 -17.04 7.57 -6.41
CA ARG A 72 -17.78 8.30 -5.35
C ARG A 72 -18.47 7.38 -4.32
N SER A 73 -17.81 6.96 -3.23
CA SER A 73 -18.45 6.64 -1.92
C SER A 73 -17.55 6.02 -0.83
N GLU A 74 -16.48 5.26 -1.12
CA GLU A 74 -15.90 4.41 -0.06
C GLU A 74 -14.77 5.01 0.81
N ILE A 75 -13.94 5.93 0.29
CA ILE A 75 -12.82 6.51 1.04
C ILE A 75 -12.85 8.04 0.90
N PRO A 76 -12.90 8.80 2.02
CA PRO A 76 -12.90 10.26 1.97
C PRO A 76 -11.53 10.79 1.51
N ALA A 77 -11.51 12.01 0.96
CA ALA A 77 -10.27 12.68 0.58
C ALA A 77 -9.31 12.81 1.78
N LEU A 78 -8.02 12.55 1.54
CA LEU A 78 -6.99 12.64 2.57
C LEU A 78 -6.44 14.05 2.61
N VAL A 79 -6.60 14.73 3.75
CA VAL A 79 -6.14 16.11 3.95
C VAL A 79 -4.87 16.11 4.77
N TYR A 80 -3.79 16.65 4.22
CA TYR A 80 -2.48 16.72 4.86
C TYR A 80 -2.13 18.16 5.22
N ALA A 81 -1.38 18.33 6.31
CA ALA A 81 -0.70 19.56 6.65
C ALA A 81 0.81 19.36 6.57
N GLN A 82 1.51 20.26 5.90
CA GLN A 82 2.95 20.30 5.79
C GLN A 82 3.49 21.60 6.41
N ASP A 83 4.29 21.45 7.45
CA ASP A 83 5.10 22.49 8.06
C ASP A 83 6.24 22.88 7.12
N ILE A 84 6.15 24.10 6.59
CA ILE A 84 7.17 24.73 5.76
C ILE A 84 7.74 25.99 6.45
N SER A 85 7.50 26.10 7.75
CA SER A 85 7.87 27.25 8.56
C SER A 85 9.31 27.19 9.06
N GLN A 86 9.81 28.34 9.49
CA GLN A 86 11.13 28.43 10.14
C GLN A 86 11.08 27.95 11.60
N HIS A 87 10.02 28.33 12.33
CA HIS A 87 9.90 28.13 13.78
C HIS A 87 9.27 26.78 14.15
N GLY A 88 8.64 26.10 13.20
CA GLY A 88 7.99 24.82 13.38
C GLY A 88 6.50 24.95 13.69
N THR A 89 5.73 23.95 13.28
CA THR A 89 4.30 23.80 13.60
C THR A 89 4.12 22.64 14.59
N LEU A 90 3.17 22.78 15.52
CA LEU A 90 2.74 21.68 16.38
C LEU A 90 1.40 21.11 15.92
N HIS A 91 1.30 19.79 15.78
CA HIS A 91 0.05 19.05 15.58
C HIS A 91 -0.33 18.39 16.91
N ASN A 92 -1.49 18.75 17.45
CA ASN A 92 -1.97 18.28 18.76
C ASN A 92 -0.91 18.42 19.87
N GLY A 93 -0.16 19.54 19.85
CA GLY A 93 0.91 19.85 20.80
C GLY A 93 2.26 19.18 20.52
N CYS A 94 2.38 18.36 19.48
CA CYS A 94 3.61 17.66 19.11
C CYS A 94 4.25 18.28 17.86
N SER A 95 5.58 18.44 17.83
CA SER A 95 6.26 19.04 16.67
C SER A 95 6.09 18.19 15.41
N MET A 96 5.78 18.83 14.28
CA MET A 96 5.64 18.17 12.97
C MET A 96 6.99 17.87 12.29
N LYS A 97 8.09 18.50 12.74
CA LYS A 97 9.43 18.37 12.12
C LYS A 97 9.95 16.92 11.98
N PRO A 98 9.71 15.98 12.91
CA PRO A 98 10.20 14.60 12.77
C PRO A 98 9.65 13.84 11.55
N ASN A 99 8.49 14.23 11.00
CA ASN A 99 7.83 13.52 9.90
C ASN A 99 7.99 14.26 8.55
N ASN A 100 9.18 14.78 8.24
CA ASN A 100 9.40 15.72 7.12
C ASN A 100 8.48 16.95 7.16
N GLY A 101 7.95 17.29 8.34
CA GLY A 101 6.97 18.35 8.51
C GLY A 101 5.55 17.96 8.10
N VAL A 102 5.23 16.72 7.73
CA VAL A 102 3.89 16.36 7.23
C VAL A 102 3.09 15.55 8.25
N CYS A 103 1.79 15.87 8.40
CA CYS A 103 0.82 15.04 9.12
C CYS A 103 -0.51 14.93 8.35
N LEU A 104 -1.22 13.83 8.56
CA LEU A 104 -2.57 13.63 8.04
C LEU A 104 -3.60 14.16 9.06
N LEU A 105 -4.52 15.02 8.64
CA LEU A 105 -5.50 15.64 9.53
C LEU A 105 -6.74 14.76 9.73
N SER A 106 -7.13 14.61 10.98
CA SER A 106 -8.37 13.96 11.43
C SER A 106 -9.31 14.92 12.13
N ASN A 107 -10.58 14.55 12.21
CA ASN A 107 -11.59 15.41 12.81
C ASN A 107 -11.19 15.88 14.21
N GLY A 108 -11.19 17.20 14.41
CA GLY A 108 -10.84 17.85 15.67
C GLY A 108 -9.35 18.10 15.89
N ASP A 109 -8.47 17.69 14.97
CA ASP A 109 -7.03 17.94 15.07
C ASP A 109 -6.72 19.45 15.11
N VAL A 110 -5.78 19.84 15.97
CA VAL A 110 -5.37 21.23 16.16
C VAL A 110 -3.94 21.43 15.68
N LEU A 111 -3.75 22.41 14.79
CA LEU A 111 -2.44 22.92 14.37
C LEU A 111 -2.14 24.22 15.11
N THR A 112 -1.05 24.23 15.88
CA THR A 112 -0.53 25.42 16.55
C THR A 112 0.62 25.98 15.73
N LEU A 113 0.40 27.14 15.12
CA LEU A 113 1.35 27.83 14.22
C LEU A 113 2.21 28.83 14.99
N ALA A 114 1.64 29.43 16.04
CA ALA A 114 2.31 30.30 16.99
C ALA A 114 1.62 30.14 18.37
N PRO A 115 2.21 30.63 19.48
CA PRO A 115 1.61 30.48 20.81
C PRO A 115 0.18 31.01 20.96
N ASP A 116 -0.24 31.91 20.07
CA ASP A 116 -1.55 32.57 20.04
C ASP A 116 -2.35 32.28 18.75
N VAL A 117 -1.87 31.37 17.91
CA VAL A 117 -2.49 31.03 16.63
C VAL A 117 -2.68 29.53 16.52
N HIS A 118 -3.94 29.10 16.66
CA HIS A 118 -4.34 27.70 16.52
C HIS A 118 -5.46 27.56 15.50
N VAL A 119 -5.40 26.54 14.66
CA VAL A 119 -6.50 26.18 13.75
C VAL A 119 -6.91 24.73 13.98
N GLN A 120 -8.21 24.48 14.03
CA GLN A 120 -8.79 23.16 14.18
C GLN A 120 -9.36 22.69 12.85
N TYR A 121 -9.08 21.44 12.48
CA TYR A 121 -9.60 20.84 11.27
C TYR A 121 -10.87 20.02 11.52
N GLU A 122 -11.87 20.22 10.68
CA GLU A 122 -13.05 19.36 10.61
C GLU A 122 -13.27 18.91 9.15
N PRO A 123 -13.48 17.60 8.87
CA PRO A 123 -13.78 17.12 7.53
C PRO A 123 -15.20 17.51 7.09
N GLU A 124 -15.44 17.62 5.78
CA GLU A 124 -16.79 17.76 5.25
C GLU A 124 -17.58 16.46 5.56
N ASN A 125 -18.85 16.55 5.95
CA ASN A 125 -19.65 15.40 6.39
C ASN A 125 -19.69 14.30 5.32
N TYR A 126 -19.06 13.17 5.60
CA TYR A 126 -19.28 11.92 4.89
C TYR A 126 -20.20 11.04 5.75
N ASP A 127 -21.14 10.33 5.11
CA ASP A 127 -22.05 9.41 5.78
C ASP A 127 -21.25 8.42 6.64
N ARG A 128 -21.39 8.56 7.97
CA ARG A 128 -20.74 7.74 8.99
C ARG A 128 -21.40 6.36 9.12
N GLU A 129 -21.57 5.64 8.01
CA GLU A 129 -22.25 4.33 8.03
C GLU A 129 -21.33 3.14 8.31
N ASP A 130 -20.09 3.38 8.75
CA ASP A 130 -19.13 2.30 9.01
C ASP A 130 -18.71 2.24 10.47
N LEU A 131 -19.65 1.81 11.31
CA LEU A 131 -19.45 1.69 12.75
C LEU A 131 -18.46 0.58 13.07
N ILE A 132 -17.37 0.94 13.76
CA ILE A 132 -16.58 -0.01 14.55
C ILE A 132 -17.56 -0.79 15.43
N SER A 133 -17.55 -2.12 15.33
CA SER A 133 -18.50 -2.93 16.06
C SER A 133 -18.21 -2.89 17.57
N SER A 134 -19.24 -3.12 18.40
CA SER A 134 -19.07 -3.11 19.86
C SER A 134 -18.08 -4.14 20.39
N TYR A 135 -17.81 -5.22 19.66
CA TYR A 135 -16.76 -6.17 20.03
C TYR A 135 -15.38 -5.65 19.67
N GLN A 136 -15.22 -4.99 18.52
CA GLN A 136 -13.97 -4.34 18.15
C GLN A 136 -13.63 -3.19 19.10
N GLU A 137 -14.62 -2.46 19.62
CA GLU A 137 -14.39 -1.44 20.66
C GLU A 137 -13.80 -2.06 21.94
N ARG A 138 -14.29 -3.23 22.36
CA ARG A 138 -13.74 -3.95 23.53
C ARG A 138 -12.33 -4.46 23.26
N GLU A 139 -12.09 -5.04 22.09
CA GLU A 139 -10.75 -5.48 21.68
C GLU A 139 -9.78 -4.30 21.61
N MET A 140 -10.20 -3.16 21.08
CA MET A 140 -9.40 -1.93 21.02
C MET A 140 -9.06 -1.37 22.40
N ALA A 141 -9.94 -1.55 23.39
CA ALA A 141 -9.67 -1.13 24.76
C ALA A 141 -8.44 -1.86 25.34
N THR A 142 -8.20 -3.12 24.95
CA THR A 142 -7.08 -3.95 25.46
C THR A 142 -5.70 -3.38 25.14
N PHE A 143 -5.56 -2.67 24.01
CA PHE A 143 -4.29 -2.06 23.57
C PHE A 143 -4.35 -0.53 23.49
N SER A 144 -5.38 0.08 24.09
CA SER A 144 -5.62 1.52 24.05
C SER A 144 -4.54 2.36 24.76
N GLU A 145 -3.72 1.75 25.61
CA GLU A 145 -2.55 2.39 26.23
C GLU A 145 -1.36 2.52 25.27
N GLU A 146 -1.29 1.68 24.23
CA GLU A 146 -0.23 1.72 23.21
C GLU A 146 -0.68 2.45 21.95
N TYR A 147 -1.89 2.16 21.45
CA TYR A 147 -2.40 2.70 20.19
C TYR A 147 -3.84 3.19 20.31
N VAL A 148 -4.14 4.30 19.64
CA VAL A 148 -5.50 4.81 19.46
C VAL A 148 -5.82 4.83 17.98
N ILE A 149 -6.77 3.99 17.56
CA ILE A 149 -7.29 3.99 16.18
C ILE A 149 -8.31 5.11 16.04
N THR A 150 -8.20 5.92 14.99
CA THR A 150 -9.15 7.00 14.71
C THR A 150 -10.24 6.52 13.76
N ASP A 151 -11.27 7.34 13.57
CA ASP A 151 -12.34 7.13 12.59
C ASP A 151 -11.88 7.35 11.13
N ARG A 152 -10.63 7.81 10.93
CA ARG A 152 -10.10 8.11 9.60
C ARG A 152 -9.74 6.82 8.87
N VAL A 153 -10.56 6.46 7.89
CA VAL A 153 -10.26 5.41 6.92
C VAL A 153 -9.26 5.93 5.89
N LEU A 154 -8.16 5.19 5.72
CA LEU A 154 -7.11 5.41 4.72
C LEU A 154 -7.31 4.57 3.47
N GLY A 155 -8.00 3.43 3.62
CA GLY A 155 -8.26 2.51 2.52
C GLY A 155 -9.22 1.40 2.94
N ALA A 156 -9.95 0.86 1.96
CA ALA A 156 -10.77 -0.32 2.10
C ALA A 156 -10.34 -1.36 1.04
N GLY A 157 -10.26 -2.63 1.43
CA GLY A 157 -9.92 -3.71 0.52
C GLY A 157 -10.65 -5.00 0.89
N GLY A 158 -10.51 -6.03 0.05
CA GLY A 158 -11.23 -7.30 0.20
C GLY A 158 -10.94 -8.09 1.48
N PHE A 159 -10.01 -7.62 2.32
CA PHE A 159 -9.55 -8.30 3.53
C PHE A 159 -9.68 -7.44 4.79
N GLY A 160 -10.25 -6.24 4.72
CA GLY A 160 -10.35 -5.35 5.86
C GLY A 160 -10.20 -3.88 5.50
N ARG A 161 -10.23 -3.03 6.51
CA ARG A 161 -10.09 -1.57 6.38
C ARG A 161 -8.78 -1.12 7.00
N VAL A 162 -8.16 -0.12 6.40
CA VAL A 162 -6.98 0.54 6.94
C VAL A 162 -7.43 1.86 7.53
N HIS A 163 -7.19 2.05 8.82
CA HIS A 163 -7.47 3.29 9.53
C HIS A 163 -6.16 3.99 9.90
N MET A 164 -6.21 5.30 10.11
CA MET A 164 -5.15 5.99 10.82
C MET A 164 -5.20 5.63 12.29
N ALA A 165 -4.04 5.49 12.91
CA ALA A 165 -3.92 5.33 14.34
C ALA A 165 -2.75 6.16 14.86
N THR A 166 -2.73 6.41 16.16
CA THR A 166 -1.67 7.15 16.83
C THR A 166 -1.02 6.26 17.88
N HIS A 167 0.31 6.14 17.84
CA HIS A 167 1.08 5.51 18.89
C HIS A 167 1.16 6.45 20.10
N LYS A 168 0.68 6.06 21.29
CA LYS A 168 0.49 6.98 22.42
C LYS A 168 1.78 7.58 22.95
N SER A 169 2.84 6.78 23.13
CA SER A 169 4.08 7.30 23.75
C SER A 169 4.89 8.21 22.81
N THR A 170 4.97 7.87 21.53
CA THR A 170 5.73 8.62 20.51
C THR A 170 4.91 9.68 19.81
N ARG A 171 3.57 9.62 19.92
CA ARG A 171 2.59 10.48 19.22
C ARG A 171 2.67 10.39 17.69
N ARG A 172 3.35 9.37 17.17
CA ARG A 172 3.51 9.16 15.73
C ARG A 172 2.24 8.57 15.12
N GLN A 173 1.90 9.04 13.94
CA GLN A 173 0.82 8.48 13.13
C GLN A 173 1.28 7.18 12.48
N VAL A 174 0.42 6.17 12.54
CA VAL A 174 0.65 4.82 12.00
C VAL A 174 -0.61 4.39 11.23
N ALA A 175 -0.47 3.41 10.35
CA ALA A 175 -1.60 2.78 9.69
C ALA A 175 -2.02 1.53 10.47
N CYS A 176 -3.31 1.34 10.71
CA CYS A 176 -3.87 0.16 11.34
C CYS A 176 -4.82 -0.56 10.37
N LYS A 177 -4.39 -1.71 9.85
CA LYS A 177 -5.25 -2.60 9.08
C LYS A 177 -6.06 -3.47 10.04
N MET A 178 -7.37 -3.24 10.06
CA MET A 178 -8.37 -4.03 10.80
C MET A 178 -8.96 -5.09 9.88
N VAL A 179 -8.73 -6.36 10.23
CA VAL A 179 -9.22 -7.53 9.50
C VAL A 179 -10.27 -8.22 10.35
N ASP A 180 -11.51 -8.29 9.86
CA ASP A 180 -12.59 -9.06 10.48
C ASP A 180 -12.57 -10.50 9.93
N LEU A 181 -12.12 -11.44 10.77
CA LEU A 181 -12.01 -12.86 10.42
C LEU A 181 -13.38 -13.52 10.27
N GLN A 182 -14.41 -13.04 10.95
CA GLN A 182 -15.76 -13.56 10.82
C GLN A 182 -16.35 -13.17 9.46
N ALA A 183 -16.26 -11.88 9.08
CA ALA A 183 -16.66 -11.40 7.76
C ALA A 183 -15.87 -12.11 6.65
N LEU A 184 -14.56 -12.28 6.85
CA LEU A 184 -13.71 -13.01 5.91
C LEU A 184 -14.11 -14.49 5.79
N ARG A 185 -14.46 -15.15 6.90
CA ARG A 185 -14.96 -16.53 6.89
C ARG A 185 -16.25 -16.65 6.10
N VAL A 186 -17.19 -15.71 6.27
CA VAL A 186 -18.45 -15.67 5.50
C VAL A 186 -18.16 -15.48 4.01
N ALA A 187 -17.31 -14.52 3.65
CA ALA A 187 -16.92 -14.29 2.25
C ALA A 187 -16.20 -15.51 1.64
N CYS A 188 -15.30 -16.15 2.40
CA CYS A 188 -14.60 -17.36 1.98
C CYS A 188 -15.57 -18.52 1.75
N THR A 189 -16.54 -18.69 2.65
CA THR A 189 -17.62 -19.70 2.56
C THR A 189 -18.39 -19.52 1.25
N ALA A 190 -18.91 -18.32 1.00
CA ALA A 190 -19.65 -18.01 -0.22
C ALA A 190 -18.82 -18.25 -1.50
N ALA A 191 -17.55 -17.85 -1.49
CA ALA A 191 -16.64 -18.06 -2.62
C ALA A 191 -16.34 -19.55 -2.88
N VAL A 192 -16.17 -20.36 -1.83
CA VAL A 192 -15.96 -21.81 -1.98
C VAL A 192 -17.22 -22.49 -2.48
N GLU A 193 -18.41 -22.12 -1.98
CA GLU A 193 -19.69 -22.62 -2.49
C GLU A 193 -19.91 -22.28 -3.97
N ALA A 194 -19.56 -21.06 -4.38
CA ALA A 194 -19.64 -20.66 -5.79
C ALA A 194 -18.67 -21.49 -6.66
N ALA A 195 -17.45 -21.76 -6.20
CA ALA A 195 -16.49 -22.60 -6.91
C ALA A 195 -17.00 -24.05 -7.06
N ILE A 196 -17.55 -24.63 -5.99
CA ILE A 196 -18.14 -25.98 -6.02
C ILE A 196 -19.31 -26.03 -7.00
N ARG A 197 -20.19 -25.01 -7.02
CA ARG A 197 -21.28 -24.92 -8.00
C ARG A 197 -20.77 -24.87 -9.46
N ARG A 198 -19.64 -24.21 -9.71
CA ARG A 198 -19.02 -24.14 -11.05
C ARG A 198 -18.34 -25.45 -11.47
N GLU A 199 -17.82 -26.23 -10.52
CA GLU A 199 -17.21 -27.55 -10.78
C GLU A 199 -18.27 -28.65 -10.99
N ALA A 200 -19.52 -28.42 -10.57
CA ALA A 200 -20.61 -29.38 -10.66
C ALA A 200 -21.08 -29.78 -12.08
N PRO A 201 -21.09 -28.93 -13.14
CA PRO A 201 -21.72 -29.29 -14.42
C PRO A 201 -20.97 -30.35 -15.24
N GLU A 202 -19.67 -30.60 -15.01
CA GLU A 202 -18.90 -31.52 -15.85
C GLU A 202 -18.91 -32.99 -15.39
N ARG A 203 -19.22 -33.27 -14.11
CA ARG A 203 -19.26 -34.65 -13.57
C ARG A 203 -20.55 -35.41 -13.85
N PHE A 204 -21.61 -34.75 -14.30
CA PHE A 204 -22.92 -35.38 -14.52
C PHE A 204 -23.11 -35.98 -15.92
N ASN A 205 -22.18 -35.77 -16.86
CA ASN A 205 -22.25 -36.28 -18.23
C ASN A 205 -21.20 -37.36 -18.57
N SER A 206 -20.45 -37.88 -17.59
CA SER A 206 -19.49 -38.97 -17.80
C SER A 206 -20.14 -40.35 -17.57
N PRO A 207 -19.89 -41.37 -18.41
CA PRO A 207 -20.40 -42.73 -18.15
C PRO A 207 -19.69 -43.29 -16.90
N GLY A 208 -20.43 -43.50 -15.81
CA GLY A 208 -19.89 -43.96 -14.52
C GLY A 208 -20.10 -43.01 -13.33
N ALA A 209 -20.89 -41.94 -13.49
CA ALA A 209 -21.22 -41.05 -12.38
C ALA A 209 -21.98 -41.81 -11.26
N PRO A 210 -21.57 -41.66 -9.98
CA PRO A 210 -22.22 -42.33 -8.86
C PRO A 210 -23.69 -41.89 -8.73
N SER A 211 -24.60 -42.81 -8.38
CA SER A 211 -26.03 -42.52 -8.25
C SER A 211 -26.27 -41.47 -7.16
N LYS A 212 -27.30 -40.62 -7.32
CA LYS A 212 -27.71 -39.59 -6.32
C LYS A 212 -27.76 -40.17 -4.89
N ALA A 213 -28.24 -41.40 -4.72
CA ALA A 213 -28.34 -42.09 -3.44
C ALA A 213 -26.98 -42.41 -2.76
N SER A 214 -25.91 -42.60 -3.53
CA SER A 214 -24.55 -42.80 -2.99
C SER A 214 -23.86 -41.49 -2.58
N MET A 215 -24.31 -40.35 -3.10
CA MET A 215 -23.78 -39.03 -2.78
C MET A 215 -24.31 -38.45 -1.46
N ASP A 216 -25.47 -38.92 -0.99
CA ASP A 216 -26.14 -38.47 0.23
C ASP A 216 -25.84 -39.37 1.43
N SER A 217 -24.87 -40.31 1.32
CA SER A 217 -24.46 -41.10 2.48
C SER A 217 -23.85 -40.20 3.56
N PRO A 218 -24.11 -40.46 4.86
CA PRO A 218 -23.56 -39.66 5.96
C PRO A 218 -22.03 -39.51 5.91
N SER A 219 -21.33 -40.55 5.45
CA SER A 219 -19.86 -40.55 5.28
C SER A 219 -19.40 -39.62 4.14
N THR A 220 -20.11 -39.58 3.01
CA THR A 220 -19.77 -38.72 1.87
C THR A 220 -20.06 -37.25 2.20
N VAL A 221 -21.13 -36.96 2.94
CA VAL A 221 -21.47 -35.62 3.43
C VAL A 221 -20.43 -35.12 4.43
N ALA A 222 -19.98 -35.96 5.36
CA ALA A 222 -18.94 -35.60 6.33
C ALA A 222 -17.61 -35.24 5.65
N ILE A 223 -17.14 -36.06 4.69
CA ILE A 223 -15.90 -35.80 3.93
C ILE A 223 -15.99 -34.50 3.14
N ARG A 224 -17.16 -34.19 2.54
CA ARG A 224 -17.37 -32.92 1.84
C ARG A 224 -17.31 -31.73 2.78
N ARG A 225 -17.92 -31.83 3.96
CA ARG A 225 -17.89 -30.78 4.99
C ARG A 225 -16.47 -30.53 5.49
N GLU A 226 -15.70 -31.59 5.74
CA GLU A 226 -14.31 -31.49 6.17
C GLU A 226 -13.41 -30.82 5.11
N ARG A 227 -13.56 -31.22 3.84
CA ARG A 227 -12.84 -30.57 2.71
C ARG A 227 -13.24 -29.12 2.54
N PHE A 228 -14.52 -28.81 2.71
CA PHE A 228 -15.04 -27.44 2.63
C PHE A 228 -14.43 -26.56 3.72
N GLU A 229 -14.46 -27.02 4.97
CA GLU A 229 -13.85 -26.32 6.11
C GLU A 229 -12.34 -26.16 5.90
N SER A 230 -11.65 -27.19 5.43
CA SER A 230 -10.21 -27.12 5.13
C SER A 230 -9.88 -26.06 4.07
N ARG A 231 -10.73 -25.88 3.05
CA ARG A 231 -10.56 -24.82 2.03
C ARG A 231 -10.76 -23.42 2.61
N ILE A 232 -11.70 -23.25 3.54
CA ILE A 232 -11.92 -21.99 4.24
C ILE A 232 -10.72 -21.68 5.14
N GLN A 233 -10.29 -22.65 5.96
CA GLN A 233 -9.14 -22.50 6.84
C GLN A 233 -7.86 -22.17 6.06
N ALA A 234 -7.64 -22.80 4.91
CA ALA A 234 -6.51 -22.48 4.04
C ALA A 234 -6.54 -21.03 3.52
N LYS A 235 -7.72 -20.47 3.22
CA LYS A 235 -7.86 -19.06 2.84
C LYS A 235 -7.63 -18.11 4.01
N LEU A 236 -8.13 -18.43 5.19
CA LEU A 236 -7.93 -17.63 6.41
C LEU A 236 -6.46 -17.64 6.87
N ALA A 237 -5.78 -18.79 6.76
CA ALA A 237 -4.39 -18.98 7.15
C ALA A 237 -3.40 -18.09 6.36
N VAL A 238 -3.81 -17.57 5.20
CA VAL A 238 -3.02 -16.63 4.40
C VAL A 238 -2.69 -15.37 5.20
N HIS A 239 -3.63 -14.83 5.97
CA HIS A 239 -3.43 -13.61 6.76
C HIS A 239 -2.52 -13.84 7.97
N THR A 240 -2.63 -15.00 8.61
CA THR A 240 -1.68 -15.38 9.67
C THR A 240 -0.27 -15.57 9.11
N GLN A 241 -0.15 -16.07 7.88
CA GLN A 241 1.13 -16.22 7.20
C GLN A 241 1.75 -14.87 6.84
N GLU A 242 0.96 -13.92 6.35
CA GLU A 242 1.38 -12.54 6.06
C GLU A 242 2.04 -11.91 7.29
N LEU A 243 1.36 -11.96 8.45
CA LEU A 243 1.87 -11.45 9.72
C LEU A 243 3.19 -12.13 10.14
N ARG A 244 3.27 -13.46 10.01
CA ARG A 244 4.48 -14.21 10.36
C ARG A 244 5.67 -13.89 9.45
N ILE A 245 5.42 -13.63 8.17
CA ILE A 245 6.45 -13.19 7.24
C ILE A 245 6.93 -11.80 7.66
N LEU A 246 6.01 -10.83 7.76
CA LEU A 246 6.34 -9.44 8.09
C LEU A 246 7.05 -9.30 9.44
N ALA A 247 6.66 -10.06 10.46
CA ALA A 247 7.31 -10.03 11.78
C ALA A 247 8.80 -10.39 11.72
N GLY A 248 9.24 -11.17 10.72
CA GLY A 248 10.63 -11.57 10.52
C GLY A 248 11.42 -10.66 9.57
N LEU A 249 10.82 -9.61 9.01
CA LEU A 249 11.46 -8.71 8.06
C LEU A 249 11.86 -7.39 8.72
N ASN A 250 13.05 -6.91 8.39
CA ASN A 250 13.48 -5.56 8.77
C ASN A 250 14.35 -4.97 7.66
N HIS A 251 13.73 -4.16 6.81
CA HIS A 251 14.38 -3.47 5.70
C HIS A 251 13.57 -2.19 5.42
N PRO A 252 14.18 -1.04 5.10
CA PRO A 252 13.47 0.22 4.92
C PRO A 252 12.62 0.26 3.66
N ASN A 253 12.98 -0.49 2.61
CA ASN A 253 12.15 -0.63 1.41
C ASN A 253 11.13 -1.79 1.49
N ILE A 254 10.86 -2.30 2.70
CA ILE A 254 9.85 -3.32 2.97
C ILE A 254 8.95 -2.83 4.11
N LEU A 255 7.65 -3.10 4.01
CA LEU A 255 6.67 -2.73 5.01
C LEU A 255 7.11 -3.22 6.40
N TYR A 256 7.23 -2.27 7.32
CA TYR A 256 7.58 -2.56 8.69
C TYR A 256 6.32 -2.88 9.50
N LEU A 257 6.27 -4.10 10.04
CA LEU A 257 5.31 -4.47 11.05
C LEU A 257 5.80 -3.98 12.41
N GLU A 258 5.07 -3.02 12.97
CA GLU A 258 5.39 -2.44 14.26
C GLU A 258 4.77 -3.27 15.39
N ARG A 259 3.47 -3.55 15.26
CA ARG A 259 2.71 -4.37 16.20
C ARG A 259 1.55 -5.07 15.49
N ALA A 260 1.17 -6.23 15.98
CA ALA A 260 -0.12 -6.83 15.66
C ALA A 260 -0.81 -7.34 16.92
N PHE A 261 -2.11 -7.11 17.02
CA PHE A 261 -2.98 -7.75 18.01
C PHE A 261 -3.93 -8.69 17.28
N ARG A 262 -4.14 -9.88 17.84
CA ARG A 262 -5.03 -10.89 17.27
C ARG A 262 -6.03 -11.37 18.30
N SER A 263 -7.25 -11.60 17.87
CA SER A 263 -8.25 -12.36 18.61
C SER A 263 -8.76 -13.52 17.75
N ASP A 264 -9.78 -14.23 18.23
CA ASP A 264 -10.48 -15.25 17.45
C ASP A 264 -11.26 -14.68 16.25
N VAL A 265 -11.58 -13.38 16.28
CA VAL A 265 -12.43 -12.72 15.28
C VAL A 265 -11.78 -11.54 14.57
N SER A 266 -10.65 -11.02 15.06
CA SER A 266 -10.01 -9.83 14.50
C SER A 266 -8.49 -9.94 14.40
N PHE A 267 -7.90 -9.27 13.40
CA PHE A 267 -6.52 -8.80 13.47
C PHE A 267 -6.46 -7.27 13.41
N TYR A 268 -5.58 -6.70 14.22
CA TYR A 268 -5.21 -5.30 14.22
C TYR A 268 -3.73 -5.20 13.89
N ILE A 269 -3.40 -4.70 12.70
CA ILE A 269 -2.03 -4.72 12.18
C ILE A 269 -1.54 -3.28 12.06
N PHE A 270 -0.61 -2.90 12.95
CA PHE A 270 -0.02 -1.57 13.01
C PHE A 270 1.28 -1.53 12.20
N THR A 271 1.34 -0.62 11.24
CA THR A 271 2.49 -0.42 10.35
C THR A 271 2.79 1.06 10.20
N GLU A 272 3.95 1.36 9.64
CA GLU A 272 4.30 2.72 9.22
C GLU A 272 3.23 3.30 8.26
N LEU A 273 2.92 4.59 8.43
CA LEU A 273 2.00 5.32 7.57
C LEU A 273 2.76 5.89 6.36
N PHE A 274 2.23 5.66 5.15
CA PHE A 274 2.81 6.15 3.90
C PHE A 274 1.88 7.19 3.27
N ILE A 275 2.30 8.44 3.34
CA ILE A 275 1.49 9.59 2.91
C ILE A 275 1.55 9.84 1.40
N GLY A 276 2.57 9.33 0.71
CA GLY A 276 2.73 9.51 -0.74
C GLY A 276 1.79 8.65 -1.59
N GLY A 277 1.00 7.77 -0.97
CA GLY A 277 0.16 6.81 -1.69
C GLY A 277 1.00 5.74 -2.39
N ASP A 278 0.45 5.16 -3.45
CA ASP A 278 1.07 4.08 -4.24
C ASP A 278 1.53 4.55 -5.63
N LEU A 279 2.41 3.77 -6.27
CA LEU A 279 2.96 4.13 -7.59
C LEU A 279 1.91 4.17 -8.72
N THR A 280 0.74 3.54 -8.57
CA THR A 280 -0.35 3.68 -9.56
C THR A 280 -0.85 5.11 -9.54
N SER A 281 -1.14 5.63 -8.35
CA SER A 281 -1.62 6.99 -8.12
C SER A 281 -0.60 8.02 -8.62
N LEU A 282 0.70 7.80 -8.36
CA LEU A 282 1.78 8.67 -8.88
C LEU A 282 1.76 8.81 -10.40
N ILE A 283 1.64 7.69 -11.13
CA ILE A 283 1.69 7.69 -12.60
C ILE A 283 0.39 8.23 -13.20
N GLN A 284 -0.75 8.05 -12.53
CA GLN A 284 -2.01 8.67 -12.94
C GLN A 284 -1.93 10.20 -12.85
N GLU A 285 -1.30 10.72 -11.80
CA GLU A 285 -1.13 12.15 -11.59
C GLU A 285 -0.04 12.75 -12.50
N LYS A 286 1.17 12.17 -12.50
CA LYS A 286 2.35 12.74 -13.17
C LYS A 286 2.56 12.26 -14.60
N GLY A 287 1.87 11.20 -15.01
CA GLY A 287 2.20 10.48 -16.24
C GLY A 287 3.52 9.70 -16.09
N ARG A 288 4.29 9.61 -17.18
CA ARG A 288 5.59 8.91 -17.17
C ARG A 288 6.64 9.69 -16.37
N LEU A 289 7.58 8.98 -15.76
CA LEU A 289 8.67 9.58 -14.99
C LEU A 289 9.94 9.74 -15.83
N GLU A 290 10.77 10.70 -15.43
CA GLU A 290 12.15 10.78 -15.91
C GLU A 290 12.96 9.54 -15.49
N GLU A 291 13.96 9.17 -16.29
CA GLU A 291 14.78 7.98 -16.04
C GLU A 291 15.51 8.02 -14.70
N THR A 292 15.95 9.20 -14.26
CA THR A 292 16.59 9.41 -12.95
C THR A 292 15.67 8.99 -11.80
N HIS A 293 14.43 9.48 -11.82
CA HIS A 293 13.43 9.15 -10.82
C HIS A 293 13.02 7.66 -10.92
N ALA A 294 12.72 7.17 -12.12
CA ALA A 294 12.39 5.77 -12.33
C ALA A 294 13.50 4.82 -11.85
N ALA A 295 14.77 5.10 -12.17
CA ALA A 295 15.91 4.32 -11.73
C ALA A 295 16.09 4.34 -10.20
N SER A 296 15.82 5.47 -9.54
CA SER A 296 15.85 5.58 -8.07
C SER A 296 14.82 4.66 -7.41
N ILE A 297 13.58 4.65 -7.91
CA ILE A 297 12.51 3.75 -7.43
C ILE A 297 12.90 2.29 -7.67
N ILE A 298 13.35 1.95 -8.88
CA ILE A 298 13.75 0.58 -9.23
C ILE A 298 14.94 0.12 -8.40
N HIS A 299 15.92 0.98 -8.13
CA HIS A 299 17.05 0.66 -7.26
C HIS A 299 16.61 0.30 -5.84
N GLN A 300 15.74 1.10 -5.23
CA GLN A 300 15.18 0.81 -3.91
C GLN A 300 14.39 -0.51 -3.88
N MET A 301 13.64 -0.81 -4.93
CA MET A 301 12.94 -2.10 -5.07
C MET A 301 13.90 -3.26 -5.25
N LEU A 302 15.00 -3.10 -5.99
CA LEU A 302 16.04 -4.12 -6.11
C LEU A 302 16.71 -4.41 -4.76
N LEU A 303 16.94 -3.39 -3.91
CA LEU A 303 17.45 -3.59 -2.54
C LEU A 303 16.46 -4.42 -1.71
N ALA A 304 15.16 -4.10 -1.77
CA ALA A 304 14.12 -4.88 -1.11
C ALA A 304 14.10 -6.36 -1.56
N LEU A 305 14.21 -6.59 -2.87
CA LEU A 305 14.22 -7.94 -3.42
C LEU A 305 15.49 -8.70 -3.09
N ASP A 306 16.66 -8.05 -3.06
CA ASP A 306 17.92 -8.70 -2.68
C ASP A 306 17.84 -9.20 -1.24
N TYR A 307 17.31 -8.37 -0.33
CA TYR A 307 17.03 -8.75 1.06
C TYR A 307 16.03 -9.91 1.15
N LEU A 308 14.86 -9.80 0.52
CA LEU A 308 13.82 -10.86 0.57
C LEU A 308 14.34 -12.18 0.01
N HIS A 309 15.00 -12.13 -1.13
CA HIS A 309 15.53 -13.30 -1.80
C HIS A 309 16.67 -13.92 -0.98
N GLY A 310 17.48 -13.12 -0.29
CA GLY A 310 18.48 -13.57 0.68
C GLY A 310 17.87 -14.34 1.85
N GLN A 311 16.67 -13.92 2.33
CA GLN A 311 15.88 -14.63 3.34
C GLN A 311 15.10 -15.84 2.79
N GLY A 312 15.28 -16.15 1.50
CA GLY A 312 14.54 -17.22 0.84
C GLY A 312 13.04 -16.93 0.74
N ILE A 313 12.63 -15.67 0.66
CA ILE A 313 11.23 -15.25 0.49
C ILE A 313 11.04 -14.70 -0.92
N VAL A 314 9.88 -14.98 -1.51
CA VAL A 314 9.46 -14.44 -2.81
C VAL A 314 8.11 -13.77 -2.67
N HIS A 315 7.99 -12.58 -3.27
CA HIS A 315 6.85 -11.70 -3.10
C HIS A 315 5.62 -12.17 -3.90
N ARG A 316 5.79 -12.41 -5.20
CA ARG A 316 4.80 -12.91 -6.18
C ARG A 316 3.66 -11.97 -6.58
N ASP A 317 3.47 -10.83 -5.93
CA ASP A 317 2.50 -9.80 -6.36
C ASP A 317 3.12 -8.40 -6.43
N ILE A 318 4.29 -8.28 -7.06
CA ILE A 318 4.90 -6.97 -7.30
C ILE A 318 4.10 -6.27 -8.39
N LYS A 319 3.58 -5.09 -8.06
CA LYS A 319 2.81 -4.21 -8.94
C LYS A 319 2.83 -2.78 -8.39
N PRO A 320 2.52 -1.74 -9.19
CA PRO A 320 2.55 -0.35 -8.73
C PRO A 320 1.71 -0.11 -7.46
N ALA A 321 0.51 -0.71 -7.38
CA ALA A 321 -0.38 -0.59 -6.22
C ALA A 321 0.17 -1.18 -4.91
N ASN A 322 1.18 -2.06 -4.97
CA ASN A 322 1.82 -2.66 -3.79
C ASN A 322 3.18 -2.01 -3.46
N ILE A 323 3.48 -0.86 -4.05
CA ILE A 323 4.68 -0.09 -3.77
C ILE A 323 4.24 1.29 -3.28
N LEU A 324 4.35 1.49 -1.97
CA LEU A 324 3.97 2.74 -1.31
C LEU A 324 5.14 3.71 -1.25
N MET A 325 4.86 5.00 -1.14
CA MET A 325 5.87 6.05 -1.08
C MET A 325 5.72 6.92 0.16
N THR A 326 6.84 7.43 0.67
CA THR A 326 6.81 8.44 1.74
C THR A 326 6.41 9.82 1.27
N GLY A 327 6.50 10.09 -0.04
CA GLY A 327 6.29 11.39 -0.65
C GLY A 327 6.41 11.29 -2.17
N HIS A 328 6.24 12.42 -2.85
CA HIS A 328 6.26 12.52 -4.32
C HIS A 328 7.52 13.18 -4.87
N GLU A 329 8.40 13.65 -3.98
CA GLU A 329 9.69 14.22 -4.31
C GLU A 329 10.65 13.19 -4.87
N ASP A 330 11.55 13.63 -5.75
CA ASP A 330 12.57 12.76 -6.33
C ASP A 330 13.46 12.17 -5.22
N GLY A 331 13.58 10.85 -5.21
CA GLY A 331 14.32 10.13 -4.18
C GLY A 331 13.54 9.86 -2.90
N ALA A 332 12.23 10.16 -2.86
CA ALA A 332 11.34 9.68 -1.82
C ALA A 332 11.51 8.17 -1.60
N ARG A 333 11.37 7.73 -0.35
CA ARG A 333 11.53 6.32 -0.01
C ARG A 333 10.32 5.54 -0.51
N VAL A 334 10.58 4.46 -1.24
CA VAL A 334 9.57 3.52 -1.68
C VAL A 334 9.61 2.22 -0.88
N VAL A 335 8.45 1.63 -0.61
CA VAL A 335 8.30 0.49 0.28
C VAL A 335 7.39 -0.55 -0.36
N LEU A 336 7.89 -1.78 -0.46
CA LEU A 336 7.13 -2.93 -0.93
C LEU A 336 6.18 -3.42 0.17
N THR A 337 4.90 -3.62 -0.20
CA THR A 337 3.81 -4.02 0.69
C THR A 337 3.03 -5.21 0.14
N ASP A 338 2.03 -5.68 0.88
CA ASP A 338 1.13 -6.80 0.53
C ASP A 338 1.83 -8.17 0.36
N PHE A 339 2.20 -8.74 1.51
CA PHE A 339 2.84 -10.05 1.59
C PHE A 339 1.81 -11.20 1.66
N GLY A 340 0.53 -10.94 1.36
CA GLY A 340 -0.55 -11.93 1.49
C GLY A 340 -0.26 -13.22 0.71
N ILE A 341 0.27 -13.09 -0.51
CA ILE A 341 0.67 -14.26 -1.31
C ILE A 341 2.17 -14.55 -1.27
N SER A 342 2.94 -13.94 -0.37
CA SER A 342 4.36 -14.24 -0.24
C SER A 342 4.62 -15.66 0.32
N ARG A 343 5.77 -16.24 -0.04
CA ARG A 343 6.15 -17.60 0.38
C ARG A 343 7.64 -17.74 0.62
N ARG A 344 8.00 -18.61 1.57
CA ARG A 344 9.38 -19.11 1.72
C ARG A 344 9.65 -20.19 0.68
N VAL A 345 10.82 -20.11 0.04
CA VAL A 345 11.33 -21.09 -0.91
C VAL A 345 11.40 -22.44 -0.21
N GLY A 346 10.71 -23.45 -0.76
CA GLY A 346 10.69 -24.82 -0.22
C GLY A 346 9.42 -25.23 0.55
N GLN A 347 8.48 -24.33 0.84
CA GLN A 347 7.14 -24.70 1.35
C GLN A 347 6.21 -25.15 0.21
N GLU A 348 5.27 -26.07 0.50
CA GLU A 348 4.42 -26.80 -0.46
C GLU A 348 3.83 -25.98 -1.62
N ARG A 349 3.73 -26.65 -2.78
CA ARG A 349 3.33 -26.10 -4.07
C ARG A 349 1.83 -25.82 -4.11
N MET A 350 1.45 -24.64 -4.58
CA MET A 350 0.12 -24.46 -5.16
C MET A 350 0.24 -24.41 -6.68
N THR A 351 -0.58 -25.20 -7.36
CA THR A 351 -0.72 -25.27 -8.82
C THR A 351 -1.61 -24.16 -9.39
N THR A 352 -2.02 -23.19 -8.56
CA THR A 352 -2.96 -22.14 -8.94
C THR A 352 -2.21 -20.87 -9.31
N PRO A 353 -2.46 -20.27 -10.50
CA PRO A 353 -1.90 -18.96 -10.83
C PRO A 353 -2.43 -17.93 -9.82
N VAL A 354 -1.49 -17.23 -9.18
CA VAL A 354 -1.74 -16.13 -8.24
C VAL A 354 -0.99 -14.89 -8.72
N GLY A 355 -1.46 -13.70 -8.32
CA GLY A 355 -0.91 -12.41 -8.72
C GLY A 355 -1.80 -11.65 -9.70
N THR A 356 -1.49 -10.37 -9.88
CA THR A 356 -2.23 -9.48 -10.77
C THR A 356 -1.81 -9.74 -12.22
N ARG A 357 -2.73 -10.32 -13.02
CA ARG A 357 -2.45 -10.97 -14.33
C ARG A 357 -1.46 -10.24 -15.24
N PRO A 358 -1.52 -8.91 -15.45
CA PRO A 358 -0.59 -8.22 -16.36
C PRO A 358 0.88 -8.20 -15.89
N PHE A 359 1.13 -8.41 -14.59
CA PHE A 359 2.46 -8.45 -13.99
C PHE A 359 2.99 -9.88 -13.81
N CYS A 360 2.18 -10.91 -14.11
CA CYS A 360 2.55 -12.30 -13.94
C CYS A 360 3.61 -12.72 -14.96
N ALA A 361 4.65 -13.42 -14.50
CA ALA A 361 5.67 -13.97 -15.37
C ALA A 361 5.12 -15.13 -16.24
N PRO A 362 5.58 -15.28 -17.50
CA PRO A 362 5.03 -16.24 -18.46
C PRO A 362 5.18 -17.72 -18.03
N GLU A 363 6.18 -18.03 -17.22
CA GLU A 363 6.39 -19.33 -16.60
C GLU A 363 5.29 -19.77 -15.63
N LEU A 364 4.53 -18.86 -15.00
CA LEU A 364 3.54 -19.20 -13.97
C LEU A 364 2.40 -20.09 -14.51
N ARG A 365 2.23 -20.14 -15.84
CA ARG A 365 1.31 -21.05 -16.54
C ARG A 365 1.87 -22.47 -16.67
N ARG A 366 3.18 -22.61 -16.79
CA ARG A 366 3.85 -23.90 -16.94
C ARG A 366 4.02 -24.46 -15.52
N SER A 367 3.19 -25.43 -15.16
CA SER A 367 3.37 -26.27 -13.97
C SER A 367 4.72 -27.00 -14.07
N ASN A 368 5.83 -26.29 -13.81
CA ASN A 368 7.15 -26.85 -13.85
C ASN A 368 7.50 -27.43 -12.47
N THR A 369 8.05 -28.64 -12.51
CA THR A 369 8.42 -29.49 -11.39
C THR A 369 9.76 -29.12 -10.74
N GLN A 370 10.42 -28.07 -11.23
CA GLN A 370 11.65 -27.48 -10.68
C GLN A 370 11.31 -26.14 -10.05
N GLY A 371 11.71 -25.93 -8.79
CA GLY A 371 11.35 -24.75 -8.01
C GLY A 371 11.83 -23.47 -8.69
N TYR A 372 10.88 -22.60 -9.05
CA TYR A 372 11.13 -21.22 -9.42
C TYR A 372 10.32 -20.30 -8.52
N SER A 373 10.89 -19.16 -8.17
CA SER A 373 10.11 -18.10 -7.50
C SER A 373 10.80 -16.75 -7.60
N LYS A 374 12.11 -16.65 -7.36
CA LYS A 374 12.80 -15.34 -7.35
C LYS A 374 12.72 -14.60 -8.70
N ALA A 375 12.86 -15.32 -9.81
CA ALA A 375 12.82 -14.73 -11.15
C ALA A 375 11.46 -14.07 -11.48
N VAL A 376 10.33 -14.56 -10.90
CA VAL A 376 9.01 -13.98 -11.18
C VAL A 376 8.89 -12.56 -10.64
N ASP A 377 9.56 -12.27 -9.52
CA ASP A 377 9.63 -10.93 -8.93
C ASP A 377 10.41 -9.98 -9.85
N LEU A 378 11.48 -10.46 -10.50
CA LEU A 378 12.28 -9.65 -11.44
C LEU A 378 11.52 -9.36 -12.74
N TRP A 379 10.69 -10.30 -13.21
CA TRP A 379 9.77 -10.03 -14.33
C TRP A 379 8.76 -8.95 -13.97
N ALA A 380 8.10 -9.11 -12.82
CA ALA A 380 7.10 -8.15 -12.35
C ALA A 380 7.72 -6.76 -12.13
N LEU A 381 8.95 -6.69 -11.61
CA LEU A 381 9.71 -5.44 -11.51
C LEU A 381 10.04 -4.85 -12.88
N GLY A 382 10.33 -5.68 -13.89
CA GLY A 382 10.45 -5.23 -15.28
C GLY A 382 9.16 -4.60 -15.81
N CYS A 383 8.00 -5.21 -15.51
CA CYS A 383 6.71 -4.62 -15.85
C CYS A 383 6.47 -3.28 -15.14
N VAL A 384 6.85 -3.17 -13.86
CA VAL A 384 6.81 -1.89 -13.11
C VAL A 384 7.74 -0.86 -13.75
N CYS A 385 8.96 -1.24 -14.13
CA CYS A 385 9.92 -0.35 -14.79
C CYS A 385 9.36 0.21 -16.11
N SER A 386 8.75 -0.64 -16.95
CA SER A 386 8.04 -0.20 -18.14
C SER A 386 6.89 0.76 -17.83
N TRP A 387 6.12 0.48 -16.77
CA TRP A 387 5.02 1.34 -16.33
C TRP A 387 5.52 2.73 -15.91
N LEU A 388 6.64 2.81 -15.18
CA LEU A 388 7.24 4.09 -14.78
C LEU A 388 7.76 4.89 -15.98
N LEU A 389 8.39 4.23 -16.96
CA LEU A 389 9.00 4.89 -18.13
C LEU A 389 7.99 5.30 -19.20
N LEU A 390 6.87 4.59 -19.31
CA LEU A 390 5.92 4.74 -20.43
C LEU A 390 4.47 5.02 -20.00
N ALA A 391 4.17 5.02 -18.70
CA ALA A 391 2.82 5.15 -18.14
C ALA A 391 1.79 4.12 -18.69
N ARG A 392 2.26 2.93 -19.06
CA ARG A 392 1.44 1.86 -19.64
C ARG A 392 1.99 0.48 -19.30
N ILE A 393 1.10 -0.52 -19.28
CA ILE A 393 1.50 -1.91 -19.02
C ILE A 393 2.17 -2.47 -20.28
N PRO A 394 3.34 -3.14 -20.19
CA PRO A 394 3.99 -3.71 -21.36
C PRO A 394 3.24 -4.90 -21.97
N PHE A 395 2.52 -5.66 -21.14
CA PHE A 395 1.79 -6.86 -21.58
C PHE A 395 0.35 -6.85 -21.07
N SER A 396 -0.62 -6.92 -21.98
CA SER A 396 -2.04 -7.03 -21.62
C SER A 396 -2.41 -8.44 -21.15
N ASP A 397 -1.77 -9.46 -21.72
CA ASP A 397 -1.85 -10.85 -21.27
C ASP A 397 -0.47 -11.52 -21.41
N PRO A 398 0.20 -11.89 -20.30
CA PRO A 398 1.52 -12.52 -20.38
C PRO A 398 1.47 -13.97 -20.89
N TYR A 399 0.27 -14.52 -21.10
CA TYR A 399 0.08 -15.92 -21.49
C TYR A 399 -0.11 -16.13 -23.00
N VAL A 400 -0.29 -15.06 -23.77
CA VAL A 400 -0.31 -15.13 -25.24
C VAL A 400 1.11 -15.07 -25.81
N ASP A 401 1.25 -15.08 -27.13
CA ASP A 401 2.56 -14.84 -27.73
C ASP A 401 3.04 -13.43 -27.36
N LEU A 402 4.20 -13.38 -26.71
CA LEU A 402 4.81 -12.14 -26.25
C LEU A 402 5.56 -11.43 -27.38
N SER A 403 5.90 -12.12 -28.47
CA SER A 403 6.74 -11.56 -29.54
C SER A 403 6.16 -10.26 -30.13
N PRO A 404 4.85 -10.17 -30.46
CA PRO A 404 4.25 -8.92 -30.92
C PRO A 404 4.23 -7.82 -29.84
N GLN A 405 3.95 -8.19 -28.59
CA GLN A 405 3.90 -7.23 -27.47
C GLN A 405 5.30 -6.69 -27.13
N MET A 406 6.34 -7.51 -27.27
CA MET A 406 7.74 -7.09 -27.12
C MET A 406 8.16 -6.12 -28.22
N ALA A 407 7.74 -6.36 -29.48
CA ALA A 407 8.02 -5.44 -30.58
C ALA A 407 7.36 -4.06 -30.37
N ILE A 408 6.09 -4.06 -29.92
CA ILE A 408 5.38 -2.85 -29.51
C ILE A 408 6.14 -2.15 -28.39
N LEU A 409 6.52 -2.89 -27.33
CA LEU A 409 7.31 -2.33 -26.23
C LEU A 409 8.59 -1.63 -26.70
N GLU A 410 9.36 -2.26 -27.58
CA GLU A 410 10.58 -1.68 -28.13
C GLU A 410 10.31 -0.42 -28.96
N GLU A 411 9.25 -0.40 -29.77
CA GLU A 411 8.81 0.75 -30.55
C GLU A 411 8.46 1.94 -29.63
N ASP A 412 7.60 1.72 -28.64
CA ASP A 412 7.21 2.77 -27.69
C ASP A 412 8.40 3.30 -26.86
N LEU A 413 9.37 2.44 -26.51
CA LEU A 413 10.61 2.89 -25.85
C LEU A 413 11.46 3.77 -26.76
N ASN A 414 11.40 3.55 -28.09
CA ASN A 414 12.08 4.40 -29.07
C ASN A 414 11.35 5.74 -29.23
N GLU A 415 10.02 5.72 -29.35
CA GLU A 415 9.18 6.92 -29.44
C GLU A 415 9.29 7.79 -28.19
N ALA A 416 9.38 7.18 -27.02
CA ALA A 416 9.57 7.84 -25.74
C ALA A 416 11.02 8.36 -25.53
N GLU A 417 11.92 8.13 -26.49
CA GLU A 417 13.35 8.50 -26.44
C GLU A 417 14.10 7.93 -25.23
N VAL A 418 13.69 6.76 -24.73
CA VAL A 418 14.33 6.10 -23.59
C VAL A 418 15.77 5.69 -23.95
N SER A 419 16.69 5.90 -23.01
CA SER A 419 18.11 5.64 -23.17
C SER A 419 18.41 4.17 -23.49
N MET A 420 19.49 3.93 -24.22
CA MET A 420 19.93 2.56 -24.51
C MET A 420 20.25 1.76 -23.23
N ALA A 421 20.71 2.44 -22.17
CA ALA A 421 21.00 1.81 -20.89
C ALA A 421 19.71 1.36 -20.18
N ALA A 422 18.66 2.18 -20.16
CA ALA A 422 17.36 1.81 -19.62
C ALA A 422 16.70 0.68 -20.41
N LYS A 423 16.75 0.76 -21.75
CA LYS A 423 16.25 -0.30 -22.65
C LYS A 423 16.94 -1.64 -22.36
N ASP A 424 18.27 -1.65 -22.32
CA ASP A 424 19.05 -2.87 -22.03
C ASP A 424 18.70 -3.44 -20.64
N PHE A 425 18.56 -2.57 -19.63
CA PHE A 425 18.13 -3.00 -18.29
C PHE A 425 16.74 -3.66 -18.31
N LEU A 426 15.74 -2.97 -18.86
CA LEU A 426 14.35 -3.40 -18.90
C LEU A 426 14.20 -4.73 -19.66
N LEU A 427 14.78 -4.83 -20.85
CA LEU A 427 14.65 -6.03 -21.69
C LEU A 427 15.30 -7.26 -21.05
N ARG A 428 16.39 -7.08 -20.28
CA ARG A 428 17.03 -8.19 -19.55
C ARG A 428 16.21 -8.69 -18.35
N LEU A 429 15.37 -7.84 -17.74
CA LEU A 429 14.37 -8.26 -16.76
C LEU A 429 13.17 -8.96 -17.41
N LEU A 430 12.81 -8.55 -18.62
CA LEU A 430 11.69 -9.10 -19.40
C LEU A 430 12.10 -10.26 -20.32
N HIS A 431 13.21 -10.95 -20.02
CA HIS A 431 13.53 -12.21 -20.70
C HIS A 431 12.48 -13.29 -20.39
N ARG A 432 11.92 -13.85 -21.46
CA ARG A 432 10.86 -14.89 -21.39
C ARG A 432 11.33 -16.18 -20.71
N ARG A 433 12.58 -16.58 -20.89
CA ARG A 433 13.15 -17.76 -20.23
C ARG A 433 13.71 -17.35 -18.88
N GLU A 434 13.25 -18.01 -17.81
CA GLU A 434 13.68 -17.75 -16.42
C GLU A 434 15.21 -17.81 -16.26
N ALA A 435 15.87 -18.77 -16.92
CA ALA A 435 17.31 -18.99 -16.81
C ALA A 435 18.17 -17.88 -17.44
N ASP A 436 17.61 -17.14 -18.40
CA ASP A 436 18.31 -16.00 -19.04
C ASP A 436 17.99 -14.67 -18.34
N ARG A 437 16.97 -14.67 -17.47
CA ARG A 437 16.50 -13.44 -16.82
C ARG A 437 17.53 -12.93 -15.84
N MET A 438 17.79 -11.63 -15.91
CA MET A 438 18.73 -10.97 -15.02
C MET A 438 18.28 -11.14 -13.56
N GLY A 439 19.17 -11.71 -12.73
CA GLY A 439 18.95 -11.81 -11.29
C GLY A 439 19.21 -10.48 -10.56
N VAL A 440 18.68 -10.36 -9.35
CA VAL A 440 18.71 -9.13 -8.54
C VAL A 440 20.13 -8.56 -8.35
N SER A 441 21.12 -9.39 -8.02
CA SER A 441 22.50 -8.90 -7.83
C SER A 441 23.14 -8.40 -9.12
N ALA A 442 22.76 -8.94 -10.28
CA ALA A 442 23.22 -8.43 -11.57
C ALA A 442 22.52 -7.12 -11.93
N ALA A 443 21.22 -7.01 -11.64
CA ALA A 443 20.42 -5.79 -11.83
C ALA A 443 20.95 -4.61 -11.00
N LEU A 444 21.29 -4.83 -9.72
CA LEU A 444 21.92 -3.81 -8.87
C LEU A 444 23.27 -3.29 -9.43
N ARG A 445 23.97 -4.10 -10.23
CA ARG A 445 25.25 -3.72 -10.84
C ARG A 445 25.12 -3.11 -12.24
N HIS A 446 23.91 -3.06 -12.79
CA HIS A 446 23.66 -2.60 -14.15
C HIS A 446 24.04 -1.13 -14.31
N CYS A 447 24.52 -0.74 -15.50
CA CYS A 447 25.00 0.62 -15.74
C CYS A 447 23.89 1.66 -15.53
N TRP A 448 22.68 1.41 -16.03
CA TRP A 448 21.53 2.30 -15.84
C TRP A 448 21.26 2.60 -14.35
N ILE A 449 21.25 1.57 -13.51
CA ILE A 449 21.05 1.73 -12.06
C ILE A 449 22.24 2.47 -11.43
N LYS A 450 23.48 2.09 -11.73
CA LYS A 450 24.68 2.76 -11.17
C LYS A 450 24.80 4.24 -11.56
N THR A 451 24.35 4.60 -12.76
CA THR A 451 24.43 5.99 -13.26
C THR A 451 23.43 6.90 -12.58
N HIS A 452 22.23 6.38 -12.24
CA HIS A 452 21.11 7.20 -11.78
C HIS A 452 20.73 7.00 -10.31
N ALA A 453 21.17 5.92 -9.67
CA ALA A 453 21.00 5.73 -8.24
C ALA A 453 22.04 6.56 -7.47
N GLU A 454 21.68 7.81 -7.15
CA GLU A 454 22.49 8.63 -6.23
C GLU A 454 22.60 7.97 -4.83
N ALA A 455 23.72 8.21 -4.16
CA ALA A 455 24.04 7.75 -2.80
C ALA A 455 23.21 8.44 -1.69
N ARG A 456 21.91 8.63 -1.89
CA ARG A 456 20.98 9.21 -0.90
C ARG A 456 20.29 8.19 -0.01
N ALA A 457 20.42 6.89 -0.32
CA ALA A 457 19.76 5.86 0.45
C ALA A 457 20.41 5.68 1.83
N GLU A 458 21.74 5.51 1.94
CA GLU A 458 22.42 4.94 3.14
C GLU A 458 22.26 5.73 4.44
N ALA A 459 22.28 7.07 4.41
CA ALA A 459 22.12 7.88 5.62
C ALA A 459 20.72 7.74 6.27
N SER A 460 19.69 7.41 5.47
CA SER A 460 18.32 7.19 5.95
C SER A 460 18.17 5.85 6.71
N TRP A 461 18.99 4.84 6.42
CA TRP A 461 18.86 3.49 7.00
C TRP A 461 19.19 3.46 8.49
N HIS A 462 20.27 4.15 8.88
CA HIS A 462 20.70 4.18 10.27
C HIS A 462 19.66 4.86 11.16
N SER A 463 19.13 6.01 10.72
CA SER A 463 18.05 6.72 11.42
C SER A 463 16.79 5.85 11.55
N LEU A 464 16.36 5.21 10.45
CA LEU A 464 15.18 4.33 10.46
C LEU A 464 15.37 3.07 11.31
N ALA A 465 16.58 2.49 11.33
CA ALA A 465 16.88 1.32 12.14
C ALA A 465 16.86 1.65 13.64
N GLU A 466 17.38 2.82 14.03
CA GLU A 466 17.31 3.32 15.41
C GLU A 466 15.86 3.57 15.84
N GLU A 467 15.06 4.24 14.99
CA GLU A 467 13.63 4.49 15.24
C GLU A 467 12.86 3.18 15.42
N ARG A 468 13.05 2.21 14.51
CA ARG A 468 12.42 0.87 14.59
C ARG A 468 12.86 0.07 15.81
N SER A 469 14.08 0.27 16.29
CA SER A 469 14.59 -0.40 17.49
C SER A 469 14.00 0.22 18.77
N SER A 470 13.83 1.54 18.79
CA SER A 470 13.26 2.26 19.95
C SER A 470 11.77 1.97 20.17
N SER A 471 11.03 1.62 19.11
CA SER A 471 9.60 1.29 19.15
C SER A 471 9.30 -0.18 19.52
N ARG A 472 10.30 -1.07 19.52
CA ARG A 472 10.12 -2.51 19.80
C ARG A 472 10.23 -2.84 21.30
N SER A 473 9.17 -2.61 22.07
CA SER A 473 8.99 -3.21 23.39
C SER A 473 8.06 -4.43 23.32
N GLY A 474 8.42 -5.58 23.89
CA GLY A 474 7.52 -6.75 23.94
C GLY A 474 7.36 -7.53 22.61
N ALA A 475 6.37 -8.43 22.55
CA ALA A 475 6.14 -9.31 21.40
C ALA A 475 5.55 -8.54 20.20
N VAL A 476 6.04 -8.79 18.98
CA VAL A 476 5.54 -8.15 17.75
C VAL A 476 4.08 -8.52 17.49
N ILE A 477 3.66 -9.75 17.84
CA ILE A 477 2.30 -10.24 17.71
C ILE A 477 1.79 -10.64 19.09
N THR A 478 0.70 -10.03 19.54
CA THR A 478 0.06 -10.28 20.83
C THR A 478 -1.32 -10.89 20.64
N ASP A 479 -1.65 -11.92 21.41
CA ASP A 479 -2.96 -12.55 21.45
C ASP A 479 -3.83 -11.89 22.52
N ILE A 480 -5.01 -11.40 22.15
CA ILE A 480 -5.95 -10.67 23.00
C ILE A 480 -7.28 -11.42 23.16
N THR A 481 -7.38 -12.70 22.75
CA THR A 481 -8.63 -13.47 22.86
C THR A 481 -9.15 -13.57 24.31
N ASP A 482 -8.26 -13.60 25.30
CA ASP A 482 -8.58 -13.82 26.72
C ASP A 482 -8.43 -12.56 27.61
N MET A 483 -8.17 -11.38 27.03
CA MET A 483 -8.02 -10.10 27.75
C MET A 483 -9.31 -9.31 27.74
#